data_AF-A0A4R4BWT1-F1
#
_entry.id   AF-A0A4R4BWT1-F1
#
_cell.length_a   1.000
_cell.length_b   1.000
_cell.length_c   1.000
_cell.angle_alpha   90.00
_cell.angle_beta   90.00
_cell.angle_gamma   90.00
#
_symmetry.space_group_name_H-M   'P 1'
#
loop_
_entity.id
_entity.type
_entity.pdbx_description
1 polymer ?
#
loop_
_entity_poly.entity_id
_entity_poly.type
_entity_poly.pdbx_seq_one_letter_code
_entity_poly.pdbx_strand_id
1 'polypeptide(L)' 'RFITELEVGSVNVREVPGYRLELTPFGGVKDSGLGYKEGVQEAMKSFTNVKTYSLPW' A
#
# COMPACT_ATOMS: atom_id res chain seq x y z
N ARG A 1 11.26 17.02 -6.42
CA ARG A 1 11.42 16.61 -7.83
C ARG A 1 11.29 15.09 -7.96
N PHE A 2 12.29 14.29 -7.58
CA PHE A 2 12.25 12.84 -7.78
C PHE A 2 11.11 12.10 -7.05
N ILE A 3 10.74 12.52 -5.83
CA ILE A 3 9.64 11.90 -5.08
C ILE A 3 8.28 12.10 -5.77
N THR A 4 8.08 13.22 -6.45
CA THR A 4 6.80 13.61 -7.07
C THR A 4 6.70 13.22 -8.55
N GLU A 5 7.84 13.03 -9.23
CA GLU A 5 7.88 12.77 -10.68
C GLU A 5 8.01 11.28 -11.04
N LEU A 6 8.46 10.43 -10.11
CA LEU A 6 8.60 9.00 -10.38
C LEU A 6 7.25 8.28 -10.21
N GLU A 7 6.76 7.70 -11.28
CA GLU A 7 5.54 6.87 -11.31
C GLU A 7 5.82 5.46 -10.78
N VAL A 8 6.10 5.35 -9.47
CA VAL A 8 6.40 4.09 -8.77
C VAL A 8 5.62 3.99 -7.45
N GLY A 9 5.56 2.78 -6.89
CA GLY A 9 4.81 2.49 -5.67
C GLY A 9 5.37 3.12 -4.39
N SER A 10 6.70 3.22 -4.30
CA SER A 10 7.45 3.78 -3.16
C SER A 10 8.76 4.39 -3.66
N VAL A 11 9.16 5.53 -3.09
CA VAL A 11 10.45 6.20 -3.38
C VAL A 11 11.27 6.29 -2.10
N ASN A 12 12.38 5.56 -2.06
CA ASN A 12 13.32 5.57 -0.94
C ASN A 12 14.48 6.53 -1.27
N VAL A 13 14.75 7.48 -0.38
CA VAL A 13 15.86 8.44 -0.55
C VAL A 13 17.08 7.90 0.18
N ARG A 14 18.20 7.74 -0.54
CA ARG A 14 19.49 7.20 -0.04
C ARG A 14 19.43 5.74 0.45
N GLU A 15 18.36 5.04 0.16
CA GLU A 15 18.18 3.62 0.49
C GLU A 15 17.86 2.82 -0.76
N VAL A 16 18.04 1.50 -0.68
CA VAL A 16 17.72 0.61 -1.80
C VAL A 16 16.20 0.59 -2.08
N PRO A 17 15.77 0.36 -3.34
CA PRO A 17 14.33 0.27 -3.67
C PRO A 17 13.57 -0.82 -2.89
N GLY A 18 14.28 -1.84 -2.41
CA GLY A 18 13.72 -2.92 -1.59
C GLY A 18 13.62 -2.62 -0.09
N TYR A 19 14.11 -1.46 0.38
CA TYR A 19 13.97 -1.10 1.79
C TYR A 19 12.50 -0.85 2.12
N ARG A 20 11.95 -1.70 2.99
CA ARG A 20 10.57 -1.64 3.46
C ARG A 20 10.49 -2.23 4.87
N LEU A 21 9.46 -1.85 5.62
CA LEU A 21 9.06 -2.55 6.84
C LEU A 21 7.90 -3.48 6.50
N GLU A 22 7.79 -4.64 7.15
CA GLU A 22 6.72 -5.61 6.86
C GLU A 22 5.31 -5.02 7.08
N LEU A 23 5.20 -4.00 7.93
CA LEU A 23 3.95 -3.29 8.21
C LEU A 23 3.61 -2.21 7.17
N THR A 24 4.61 -1.68 6.46
CA THR A 24 4.40 -0.53 5.55
C THR A 24 3.67 -0.94 4.28
N PRO A 25 2.78 -0.08 3.73
CA PRO A 25 2.08 -0.36 2.48
C PRO A 25 3.05 -0.63 1.33
N PHE A 26 2.89 -1.77 0.67
CA PHE A 26 3.75 -2.20 -0.43
C PHE A 26 2.93 -2.46 -1.69
N GLY A 27 3.27 -1.84 -2.82
CA GLY A 27 2.57 -2.17 -4.06
C GLY A 27 2.93 -1.23 -5.20
N GLY A 28 3.10 -1.80 -6.39
CA GLY A 28 3.49 -1.09 -7.60
C GLY A 28 2.32 -0.49 -8.38
N VAL A 29 2.67 0.22 -9.45
CA VAL A 29 1.75 0.78 -10.45
C VAL A 29 2.20 0.31 -11.84
N LYS A 30 1.34 0.45 -12.87
CA LYS A 30 1.58 -0.06 -14.24
C LYS A 30 1.63 -1.59 -14.28
N ASP A 31 2.51 -2.17 -15.11
CA ASP A 31 2.69 -3.62 -15.21
C ASP A 31 3.26 -4.26 -13.93
N SER A 32 3.67 -3.45 -12.94
CA SER A 32 4.12 -3.94 -11.64
C SER A 32 2.98 -4.32 -10.69
N GLY A 33 1.71 -4.03 -11.00
CA GLY A 33 0.60 -4.47 -10.15
C GLY A 33 -0.76 -3.83 -10.47
N LEU A 34 -1.81 -4.44 -9.94
CA LEU A 34 -3.21 -4.02 -10.14
C LEU A 34 -3.63 -2.77 -9.34
N GLY A 35 -2.68 -2.12 -8.65
CA GLY A 35 -2.92 -0.91 -7.85
C GLY A 35 -3.37 -1.15 -6.40
N TYR A 36 -3.49 -2.41 -5.96
CA TYR A 36 -3.71 -2.74 -4.55
C TYR A 36 -2.40 -2.69 -3.76
N LYS A 37 -2.48 -2.25 -2.51
CA LYS A 37 -1.35 -2.26 -1.57
C LYS A 37 -1.41 -3.51 -0.70
N GLU A 38 -0.26 -4.10 -0.51
CA GLU A 38 0.09 -5.19 0.38
C GLU A 38 0.85 -4.64 1.61
N GLY A 39 1.47 -5.52 2.38
CA GLY A 39 2.00 -5.24 3.72
C GLY A 39 1.00 -5.71 4.77
N VAL A 40 1.46 -6.03 5.98
CA VAL A 40 0.65 -6.75 6.98
C VAL A 40 -0.69 -6.05 7.26
N GLN A 41 -0.71 -4.72 7.37
CA GLN A 41 -1.95 -3.97 7.62
C GLN A 41 -2.90 -3.95 6.42
N GLU A 42 -2.40 -3.71 5.21
CA GLU A 42 -3.23 -3.63 4.02
C GLU A 42 -3.73 -5.01 3.59
N ALA A 43 -2.92 -6.05 3.81
CA ALA A 43 -3.33 -7.44 3.61
C ALA A 43 -4.49 -7.84 4.54
N MET A 44 -4.41 -7.51 5.83
CA MET A 44 -5.50 -7.76 6.79
C MET A 44 -6.80 -7.06 6.38
N LYS A 45 -6.72 -5.82 5.88
CA LYS A 45 -7.88 -5.10 5.33
C LYS A 45 -8.43 -5.79 4.08
N SER A 46 -7.57 -6.19 3.14
CA SER A 46 -7.99 -6.86 1.90
C SER A 46 -8.65 -8.22 2.14
N PHE A 47 -8.29 -8.91 3.23
CA PHE A 47 -8.81 -10.23 3.58
C PHE A 47 -10.07 -10.16 4.44
N THR A 48 -10.59 -8.97 4.76
CA THR A 48 -11.80 -8.80 5.56
C THR A 48 -12.88 -8.04 4.77
N ASN A 49 -14.14 -8.40 5.02
CA ASN A 49 -15.28 -7.66 4.50
C ASN A 49 -15.88 -6.80 5.62
N VAL A 50 -16.03 -5.50 5.36
CA VAL A 50 -16.62 -4.57 6.32
C VAL A 50 -18.12 -4.80 6.39
N LYS A 51 -18.63 -5.20 7.56
CA LYS A 51 -20.06 -5.31 7.84
C LYS A 51 -20.50 -4.15 8.71
N THR A 52 -21.30 -3.24 8.15
CA THR A 52 -21.88 -2.12 8.88
C THR A 52 -23.26 -2.49 9.44
N TYR A 53 -23.56 -2.05 10.66
CA TYR A 53 -24.90 -2.12 11.24
C TYR A 53 -25.23 -0.78 11.90
N SER A 54 -26.48 -0.38 11.84
CA SER A 54 -27.00 0.84 12.47
C SER A 54 -28.00 0.46 13.55
N LEU A 55 -27.91 1.11 14.71
CA LEU A 55 -28.86 0.98 15.80
C LEU A 55 -29.67 2.27 15.93
N PRO A 56 -30.93 2.23 16.37
CA PRO A 56 -31.67 3.43 16.76
C PRO A 56 -30.87 4.16 17.85
N TRP A 57 -30.69 5.47 17.67
CA TRP A 57 -29.95 6.34 18.59
C TRP A 57 -30.85 6.87 19.70
#